data_AF-A0A1W6K0L3-F1
#
_entry.id   AF-A0A1W6K0L3-F1
#
_cell.length_a   1.000
_cell.length_b   1.000
_cell.length_c   1.000
_cell.angle_alpha   90.00
_cell.angle_beta   90.00
_cell.angle_gamma   90.00
#
_symmetry.space_group_name_H-M   'P 1'
#
loop_
_entity.id
_entity.type
_entity.pdbx_description
1 polymer ?
#
loop_
_entity_poly.entity_id
_entity_poly.type
_entity_poly.pdbx_seq_one_letter_code
_entity_poly.pdbx_strand_id
1 'polypeptide(L)' 'MVIDIVILMKVILTIIGTVTAVFGVGYIILVKFNLPNLDKQNTITLSTILIFVALASFIISFIIL' A
#
# COMPACT_ATOMS: atom_id res chain seq x y z
N MET A 1 20.39 2.35 20.57
CA MET A 1 20.75 2.82 19.22
C MET A 1 20.33 1.86 18.12
N VAL A 2 20.79 0.60 18.08
CA VAL A 2 20.38 -0.36 17.01
C VAL A 2 18.89 -0.73 17.09
N ILE A 3 18.38 -1.03 18.30
CA ILE A 3 16.96 -1.32 18.54
C ILE A 3 16.06 -0.14 18.12
N ASP A 4 16.49 1.10 18.39
CA ASP A 4 15.74 2.30 18.03
C ASP A 4 15.63 2.48 16.51
N ILE A 5 16.71 2.16 15.76
CA ILE A 5 16.73 2.21 14.30
C ILE A 5 15.80 1.15 13.70
N VAL A 6 15.77 -0.07 14.26
CA VAL A 6 14.88 -1.15 13.82
C VAL A 6 13.42 -0.77 14.03
N ILE A 7 13.08 -0.20 15.19
CA ILE A 7 11.73 0.28 15.49
C ILE A 7 11.34 1.43 14.55
N LEU A 8 12.24 2.36 14.27
CA LEU A 8 11.98 3.46 13.33
C LEU A 8 11.71 2.95 11.91
N MET A 9 12.53 2.02 11.41
CA MET A 9 12.32 1.35 10.11
C MET A 9 10.95 0.67 10.04
N LYS A 10 10.55 -0.03 11.11
CA LYS A 10 9.25 -0.67 11.22
C LYS A 10 8.11 0.34 11.08
N VAL A 11 8.20 1.46 11.81
CA VAL A 11 7.18 2.52 11.75
C VAL A 11 7.06 3.08 10.33
N ILE A 12 8.19 3.36 9.67
CA ILE A 12 8.22 3.86 8.30
C ILE A 12 7.58 2.85 7.32
N LEU A 13 7.99 1.57 7.38
CA LEU A 13 7.42 0.52 6.54
C LEU A 13 5.92 0.32 6.78
N THR A 14 5.48 0.42 8.03
CA THR A 14 4.06 0.33 8.39
C THR A 14 3.26 1.51 7.84
N ILE A 15 3.80 2.73 7.91
CA ILE A 15 3.18 3.93 7.33
C ILE A 15 3.08 3.79 5.82
N ILE A 16 4.17 3.41 5.15
CA ILE A 16 4.18 3.18 3.70
C ILE A 16 3.13 2.13 3.34
N GLY A 17 3.15 0.97 4.01
CA GLY A 17 2.19 -0.10 3.76
C GLY A 17 0.74 0.36 3.93
N THR A 18 0.45 1.11 4.99
CA THR A 18 -0.90 1.61 5.29
C THR A 18 -1.38 2.62 4.25
N VAL A 19 -0.54 3.63 3.93
CA VAL A 19 -0.89 4.65 2.92
C VAL A 19 -1.14 3.99 1.57
N THR A 20 -0.25 3.09 1.17
CA THR A 20 -0.35 2.39 -0.12
C THR A 20 -1.60 1.50 -0.18
N ALA A 21 -1.95 0.82 0.92
CA ALA A 21 -3.17 0.02 1.02
C ALA A 21 -4.44 0.88 0.89
N VAL A 22 -4.49 2.04 1.56
CA VAL A 22 -5.63 2.97 1.49
C VAL A 22 -5.83 3.45 0.06
N PHE A 23 -4.75 3.83 -0.64
CA PHE A 23 -4.85 4.21 -2.06
C PHE A 23 -5.28 3.04 -2.94
N GLY A 24 -4.70 1.85 -2.77
CA GLY A 24 -5.09 0.66 -3.53
C GLY A 24 -6.58 0.36 -3.41
N VAL A 25 -7.08 0.24 -2.17
CA VAL A 25 -8.52 0.01 -1.93
C VAL A 25 -9.36 1.17 -2.47
N GLY A 26 -8.91 2.41 -2.30
CA GLY A 26 -9.58 3.59 -2.84
C GLY A 26 -9.76 3.53 -4.37
N TYR A 27 -8.73 3.12 -5.10
CA TYR A 27 -8.81 2.96 -6.55
C TYR A 27 -9.77 1.84 -6.99
N ILE A 28 -9.82 0.70 -6.28
CA ILE A 28 -10.85 -0.33 -6.51
C ILE A 28 -12.26 0.23 -6.31
N ILE A 29 -12.45 1.02 -5.26
CA ILE A 29 -13.74 1.64 -4.96
C ILE A 29 -14.14 2.60 -6.09
N LEU A 30 -13.22 3.45 -6.56
CA LEU A 30 -13.47 4.38 -7.67
C LEU A 30 -13.86 3.65 -8.95
N VAL A 31 -13.20 2.53 -9.27
CA VAL A 31 -13.57 1.68 -10.40
C VAL A 31 -14.98 1.11 -10.24
N LYS A 32 -15.35 0.67 -9.03
CA LYS A 32 -16.68 0.14 -8.71
C LYS A 32 -17.79 1.18 -8.90
N PHE A 33 -17.53 2.44 -8.60
CA PHE A 33 -18.48 3.55 -8.80
C PHE A 33 -18.53 4.07 -10.24
N ASN A 34 -17.74 3.50 -11.16
CA ASN A 34 -17.82 3.76 -12.59
C ASN A 34 -17.73 5.26 -12.93
N LEU A 35 -16.77 5.98 -12.31
CA LEU A 35 -16.62 7.42 -12.54
C LEU A 35 -16.41 7.73 -14.03
N PRO A 36 -17.11 8.73 -14.58
CA PRO A 36 -16.86 9.19 -15.94
C PRO A 36 -15.42 9.74 -16.04
N ASN A 37 -14.73 9.42 -17.14
CA ASN A 37 -13.30 9.72 -17.42
C ASN A 37 -12.24 8.90 -16.67
N LEU A 38 -12.62 7.80 -16.00
CA LEU A 38 -11.66 6.95 -15.30
C LEU A 38 -11.34 5.70 -16.14
N ASP A 39 -10.08 5.55 -16.54
CA ASP A 39 -9.61 4.35 -17.24
C ASP A 39 -9.57 3.17 -16.26
N LYS A 40 -10.57 2.29 -16.39
CA LYS A 40 -10.75 1.13 -15.50
C LYS A 40 -9.55 0.19 -15.53
N GLN A 41 -8.98 -0.07 -16.70
CA GLN A 41 -7.93 -1.07 -16.84
C GLN A 41 -6.65 -0.57 -16.17
N ASN A 42 -6.28 0.68 -16.43
CA ASN A 42 -5.13 1.30 -15.79
C ASN A 42 -5.33 1.46 -14.28
N THR A 43 -6.54 1.81 -13.84
CA THR A 43 -6.81 1.99 -12.40
C THR A 43 -6.84 0.68 -11.62
N ILE A 44 -7.38 -0.41 -12.19
CA ILE A 44 -7.30 -1.75 -11.60
C ILE A 44 -5.84 -2.20 -11.49
N THR A 45 -5.05 -1.96 -12.53
CA THR A 45 -3.62 -2.32 -12.54
C THR A 45 -2.86 -1.55 -11.45
N LEU A 46 -3.06 -0.23 -11.39
CA LEU A 46 -2.45 0.62 -10.36
C LEU A 46 -2.88 0.18 -8.95
N SER A 47 -4.17 -0.07 -8.75
CA SER A 47 -4.68 -0.58 -7.47
C SER A 47 -4.02 -1.89 -7.07
N THR A 48 -3.85 -2.81 -8.01
CA THR A 48 -3.28 -4.13 -7.73
C THR A 48 -1.82 -3.99 -7.30
N ILE A 49 -1.05 -3.16 -8.02
CA ILE A 49 0.35 -2.84 -7.67
C ILE A 49 0.43 -2.24 -6.27
N LEU A 50 -0.43 -1.27 -5.96
CA LEU A 50 -0.46 -0.62 -4.64
C LEU A 50 -0.76 -1.62 -3.51
N ILE A 51 -1.68 -2.56 -3.72
CA ILE A 51 -1.97 -3.63 -2.76
C ILE A 51 -0.77 -4.56 -2.58
N PHE A 52 -0.09 -4.94 -3.65
CA PHE A 52 1.12 -5.76 -3.57
C PHE A 52 2.25 -5.05 -2.83
N VAL A 53 2.47 -3.76 -3.09
CA VAL A 53 3.47 -2.95 -2.38
C VAL A 53 3.12 -2.82 -0.91
N ALA A 54 1.84 -2.66 -0.57
CA ALA A 54 1.39 -2.64 0.81
C ALA A 54 1.67 -3.97 1.53
N LEU A 55 1.32 -5.09 0.91
CA LEU A 55 1.59 -6.43 1.45
C LEU A 55 3.09 -6.67 1.63
N ALA A 56 3.91 -6.34 0.62
CA ALA A 56 5.35 -6.45 0.72
C ALA A 56 5.92 -5.61 1.87
N SER A 57 5.45 -4.37 2.03
CA SER A 57 5.88 -3.48 3.11
C SER A 57 5.54 -4.05 4.49
N PHE A 58 4.35 -4.63 4.66
CA PHE A 58 3.97 -5.28 5.92
C PHE A 58 4.75 -6.57 6.19
N ILE A 59 4.99 -7.39 5.16
CA ILE A 59 5.80 -8.61 5.30
C ILE A 59 7.23 -8.26 5.72
N ILE A 60 7.86 -7.29 5.04
CA ILE A 60 9.21 -6.82 5.38
C ILE A 60 9.23 -6.23 6.81
N SER A 61 8.22 -5.45 7.16
CA SER A 61 8.07 -4.90 8.52
C SER A 61 7.92 -5.98 9.59
N PHE A 62 7.39 -7.16 9.26
CA PHE A 62 7.23 -8.28 10.18
C PHE A 62 8.51 -9.14 10.27
N ILE A 63 9.22 -9.32 9.15
CA ILE A 63 10.49 -10.09 9.11
C ILE A 63 11.64 -9.35 9.80
N ILE A 64 11.66 -8.02 9.75
CA ILE A 64 12.67 -7.19 10.42
C ILE A 64 12.51 -7.20 11.96
N LEU A 65 11.38 -7.70 12.48
CA LEU A 65 11.10 -7.88 13.90
C LEU A 65 11.70 -9.18 14.43
#